data_AF-A0A3E0QTS3-F1
#
_entry.id   AF-A0A3E0QTS3-F1
#
_cell.length_a   1.000
_cell.length_b   1.000
_cell.length_c   1.000
_cell.angle_alpha   90.00
_cell.angle_beta   90.00
_cell.angle_gamma   90.00
#
_symmetry.space_group_name_H-M   'P 1'
#
loop_
_entity.id
_entity.type
_entity.pdbx_description
1 polymer ?
#
loop_
_entity_poly.entity_id
_entity_poly.type
_entity_poly.pdbx_seq_one_letter_code
_entity_poly.pdbx_strand_id
1 'polypeptide(L)' 'MKFRWLSKKAEQAAVTMAFARVMCRGLTVEEAVRETLANGRHCVHPEAVSDSTFARLCRAVAELQQKKGA' A
#
# COMPACT_ATOMS: atom_id res chain seq x y z
N MET A 1 10.30 18.12 -0.77
CA MET A 1 10.10 17.25 0.41
C MET A 1 10.32 15.80 -0.01
N LYS A 2 10.80 14.90 0.86
CA LYS A 2 11.17 13.50 0.49
C LYS A 2 10.28 12.49 1.21
N PHE A 3 9.80 11.49 0.49
CA PHE A 3 9.06 10.36 1.05
C PHE A 3 9.87 9.62 2.11
N ARG A 4 9.23 9.24 3.22
CA ARG A 4 9.84 8.46 4.29
C ARG A 4 8.83 7.58 5.01
N TRP A 5 9.15 6.30 5.22
CA TRP A 5 8.39 5.43 6.13
C TRP A 5 8.59 5.81 7.59
N LEU A 6 7.53 5.73 8.40
CA LEU A 6 7.59 6.06 9.83
C LEU A 6 8.35 5.02 10.67
N SER A 7 8.39 3.77 10.21
CA SER A 7 9.12 2.69 10.88
C SER A 7 9.49 1.60 9.89
N LYS A 8 10.37 0.67 10.31
CA LYS A 8 10.72 -0.54 9.53
C LYS A 8 9.52 -1.43 9.20
N LYS A 9 8.43 -1.33 9.97
CA LYS A 9 7.19 -2.12 9.78
C LYS A 9 6.10 -1.36 9.02
N ALA A 10 6.31 -0.07 8.73
CA ALA A 10 5.27 0.78 8.15
C ALA A 10 4.93 0.40 6.70
N GLU A 11 5.92 -0.04 5.92
CA GLU A 11 5.70 -0.55 4.56
C GLU A 11 4.81 -1.79 4.57
N GLN A 12 5.12 -2.77 5.43
CA GLN A 12 4.30 -3.97 5.58
C GLN A 12 2.87 -3.64 6.05
N ALA A 13 2.73 -2.70 7.01
CA ALA A 13 1.43 -2.26 7.47
C ALA A 13 0.61 -1.61 6.35
N ALA A 14 1.23 -0.78 5.51
CA ALA A 14 0.57 -0.19 4.34
C ALA A 14 0.11 -1.27 3.36
N VAL A 15 0.94 -2.28 3.07
CA VAL A 15 0.56 -3.43 2.22
C VAL A 15 -0.63 -4.19 2.83
N THR A 16 -0.61 -4.50 4.12
CA THR A 16 -1.71 -5.22 4.79
C THR A 16 -3.01 -4.41 4.80
N MET A 17 -2.93 -3.10 5.04
CA MET A 17 -4.09 -2.21 5.01
C MET A 17 -4.67 -2.04 3.61
N ALA A 18 -3.82 -1.92 2.58
CA ALA A 18 -4.25 -1.88 1.19
C ALA A 18 -4.94 -3.21 0.80
N PHE A 19 -4.36 -4.35 1.18
CA PHE A 19 -4.98 -5.65 0.96
C PHE A 19 -6.36 -5.76 1.63
N ALA A 20 -6.50 -5.34 2.88
CA ALA A 20 -7.79 -5.32 3.57
C ALA A 20 -8.82 -4.44 2.84
N ARG A 21 -8.40 -3.29 2.28
CA ARG A 21 -9.27 -2.43 1.48
C ARG A 21 -9.74 -3.11 0.18
N VAL A 22 -8.84 -3.78 -0.54
CA VAL A 22 -9.21 -4.58 -1.74
C VAL A 22 -10.29 -5.60 -1.37
N MET A 23 -10.07 -6.38 -0.31
CA MET A 23 -10.98 -7.46 0.08
C MET A 23 -12.32 -6.98 0.65
N CYS A 24 -12.31 -5.89 1.42
CA CYS A 24 -13.51 -5.45 2.15
C CYS A 24 -14.32 -4.37 1.42
N ARG A 25 -13.72 -3.66 0.45
CA ARG A 25 -14.36 -2.55 -0.26
C ARG A 25 -14.43 -2.75 -1.78
N GLY A 26 -13.89 -3.85 -2.31
CA GLY A 26 -13.90 -4.14 -3.74
C GLY A 26 -13.07 -3.15 -4.56
N LEU A 27 -12.12 -2.45 -3.93
CA LEU A 27 -11.22 -1.54 -4.64
C LEU A 27 -10.22 -2.33 -5.49
N THR A 28 -9.77 -1.72 -6.58
CA THR A 28 -8.60 -2.22 -7.28
C THR A 28 -7.35 -2.08 -6.38
N VAL A 29 -6.31 -2.87 -6.68
CA VAL A 29 -5.05 -2.82 -5.93
C VAL A 29 -4.45 -1.42 -5.92
N GLU A 30 -4.46 -0.72 -7.06
CA GLU A 30 -3.90 0.62 -7.17
C GLU A 30 -4.69 1.64 -6.34
N GLU A 31 -6.02 1.62 -6.41
CA GLU A 31 -6.88 2.48 -5.61
C GLU A 31 -6.66 2.24 -4.12
N ALA A 32 -6.58 0.98 -3.70
CA ALA A 32 -6.35 0.63 -2.32
C ALA A 32 -4.97 1.11 -1.82
N VAL A 33 -3.91 0.99 -2.63
CA VAL A 33 -2.58 1.51 -2.27
C VAL A 33 -2.59 3.03 -2.21
N ARG A 34 -3.20 3.72 -3.18
CA ARG A 34 -3.34 5.19 -3.18
C ARG A 34 -4.11 5.67 -1.95
N GLU A 35 -5.26 5.08 -1.65
CA GLU A 35 -6.07 5.43 -0.48
C GLU A 35 -5.30 5.16 0.82
N THR A 36 -4.52 4.08 0.87
CA THR A 36 -3.68 3.73 2.03
C THR A 36 -2.56 4.73 2.25
N LEU A 37 -1.91 5.21 1.19
CA LEU A 37 -0.87 6.24 1.31
C LEU A 37 -1.46 7.61 1.66
N ALA A 38 -2.61 7.96 1.09
CA ALA A 38 -3.27 9.25 1.34
C ALA A 38 -3.83 9.38 2.76
N ASN A 39 -4.40 8.31 3.31
CA ASN A 39 -5.08 8.34 4.61
C ASN A 39 -4.33 7.61 5.73
N GLY A 40 -3.32 6.80 5.39
CA GLY A 40 -2.62 5.96 6.34
C GLY A 40 -1.52 6.71 7.09
N ARG A 41 -1.43 6.46 8.40
CA ARG A 41 -0.31 6.93 9.25
C ARG A 41 0.90 6.00 9.13
N HIS A 42 1.37 5.77 7.91
CA HIS A 42 2.49 4.86 7.62
C HIS A 42 3.74 5.60 7.10
N CYS A 43 3.54 6.73 6.42
CA CYS A 43 4.62 7.49 5.81
C CYS A 43 4.48 8.99 6.05
N VAL A 44 5.57 9.70 5.79
CA VAL A 44 5.63 11.16 5.71
C VAL A 44 5.82 11.51 4.24
N HIS A 45 5.12 12.54 3.78
CA HIS A 45 5.10 12.99 2.38
C HIS A 45 4.66 11.89 1.40
N PRO A 46 3.45 11.32 1.55
CA PRO A 46 2.91 10.34 0.59
C PRO A 46 2.90 10.85 -0.85
N GLU A 47 2.75 12.16 -1.05
CA GLU A 47 2.79 12.83 -2.36
C GLU A 47 4.16 12.71 -3.06
N ALA A 48 5.23 12.42 -2.32
CA ALA A 48 6.58 12.30 -2.84
C ALA A 48 7.00 10.82 -3.08
N VAL A 49 6.06 9.88 -2.99
CA VAL A 49 6.34 8.46 -3.28
C VAL A 49 6.80 8.30 -4.74
N SER A 50 7.84 7.50 -4.97
CA SER A 50 8.29 7.21 -6.34
C SER A 50 7.40 6.17 -7.01
N ASP A 51 7.28 6.25 -8.34
CA ASP A 51 6.54 5.25 -9.14
C ASP A 51 7.06 3.83 -8.91
N SER A 52 8.37 3.67 -8.76
CA SER A 52 9.00 2.39 -8.45
C SER A 52 8.57 1.81 -7.09
N THR A 53 8.43 2.66 -6.07
CA THR A 53 7.96 2.27 -4.74
C THR A 53 6.47 1.93 -4.79
N PHE A 54 5.68 2.77 -5.47
CA PHE A 54 4.25 2.52 -5.67
C PHE A 54 4.01 1.19 -6.39
N ALA A 55 4.70 0.93 -7.50
CA ALA A 55 4.62 -0.34 -8.22
C ALA A 55 5.06 -1.55 -7.39
N ARG A 56 6.04 -1.38 -6.48
CA ARG A 56 6.43 -2.43 -5.52
C ARG A 56 5.30 -2.75 -4.53
N LEU A 57 4.65 -1.72 -3.99
CA LEU A 57 3.50 -1.90 -3.09
C LEU A 57 2.34 -2.60 -3.78
N CYS A 58 1.97 -2.16 -5.00
CA CYS A 58 0.92 -2.81 -5.78
C CYS A 58 1.21 -4.29 -6.03
N ARG A 59 2.43 -4.64 -6.44
CA ARG A 59 2.83 -6.05 -6.61
C ARG A 59 2.70 -6.85 -5.32
N ALA A 60 3.19 -6.33 -4.20
CA ALA A 60 3.08 -7.02 -2.91
C ALA A 60 1.63 -7.28 -2.49
N VAL A 61 0.72 -6.32 -2.72
CA VAL A 61 -0.72 -6.48 -2.44
C VAL A 61 -1.34 -7.52 -3.38
N ALA A 62 -1.02 -7.48 -4.68
CA ALA A 62 -1.53 -8.44 -5.66
C ALA A 62 -1.07 -9.88 -5.35
N GLU A 63 0.20 -10.06 -4.95
CA GLU A 63 0.73 -11.36 -4.52
C GLU A 63 -0.01 -11.90 -3.28
N LEU A 64 -0.32 -11.05 -2.30
CA LEU A 64 -1.12 -11.44 -1.14
C LEU A 64 -2.54 -11.86 -1.52
N GLN A 65 -3.14 -11.17 -2.49
CA GLN A 65 -4.47 -11.49 -3.00
C GLN A 65 -4.50 -12.86 -3.67
N GLN A 66 -3.51 -13.15 -4.52
CA GLN A 66 -3.38 -14.45 -5.18
C GLN A 66 -3.19 -15.59 -4.17
N LYS A 67 -2.39 -15.37 -3.12
CA LYS A 67 -2.13 -16.37 -2.07
C LYS A 67 -3.35 -16.70 -1.20
N LYS A 68 -4.33 -15.81 -1.07
CA LYS A 68 -5.57 -16.06 -0.30
C LYS A 68 -6.67 -16.72 -1.15
N GLY A 69 -6.56 -16.62 -2.48
CA GLY A 69 -7.48 -17.26 -3.43
C GLY A 69 -7.06 -18.66 -3.88
N ALA A 70 -5.85 -19.11 -3.49
CA ALA A 70 -5.37 -20.48 -3.64
C ALA A 70 -5.72 -21.32 -2.41
#